data_AF-X1V6Z6-F1
#
_entry.id   AF-X1V6Z6-F1
#
_cell.length_a   1.000
_cell.length_b   1.000
_cell.length_c   1.000
_cell.angle_alpha   90.00
_cell.angle_beta   90.00
_cell.angle_gamma   90.00
#
_symmetry.space_group_name_H-M   'P 1'
#
loop_
_entity.id
_entity.type
_entity.pdbx_description
1 polymer ?
#
loop_
_entity_poly.entity_id
_entity_poly.type
_entity_poly.pdbx_seq_one_letter_code
_entity_poly.pdbx_strand_id
1 'polypeptide(L)' 'DMGIIEGVEVEMIRTAPLGDPIEIKVHNTFIALRKNEAGTLILDHHGVKRHGRKRRRHRFGR' A
#
# COMPACT_ATOMS: atom_id res chain seq x y z
N ASP A 1 2.72 10.60 -19.29
CA ASP A 1 3.55 9.40 -19.18
C ASP A 1 3.63 9.03 -17.70
N MET A 2 2.86 8.03 -17.28
CA MET A 2 2.52 7.82 -15.86
C MET A 2 3.53 6.86 -15.22
N GLY A 3 4.19 7.31 -14.15
CA GLY A 3 5.43 6.76 -13.57
C GLY A 3 5.34 5.42 -12.82
N ILE A 4 4.51 4.49 -13.28
CA ILE A 4 4.51 3.10 -12.80
C ILE A 4 4.69 2.20 -14.02
N ILE A 5 5.85 1.56 -14.11
CA ILE A 5 6.18 0.60 -15.17
C ILE A 5 6.21 -0.82 -14.62
N GLU A 6 6.14 -1.80 -15.52
CA GLU A 6 6.25 -3.21 -15.17
C GLU A 6 7.58 -3.53 -14.46
N GLY A 7 7.54 -4.48 -13.52
CA GLY A 7 8.72 -4.96 -12.79
C GLY A 7 9.12 -4.12 -11.58
N VAL A 8 8.36 -3.08 -11.23
CA VAL A 8 8.64 -2.28 -10.03
C VAL A 8 8.01 -2.90 -8.79
N GLU A 9 8.81 -3.00 -7.72
CA GLU A 9 8.31 -3.41 -6.41
C GLU A 9 7.47 -2.29 -5.77
N VAL A 10 6.27 -2.66 -5.31
CA VAL A 10 5.35 -1.74 -4.65
C VAL A 10 5.08 -2.18 -3.22
N GLU A 11 5.07 -1.22 -2.29
CA GLU A 11 4.72 -1.45 -0.89
C GLU A 11 3.44 -0.68 -0.55
N MET A 12 2.47 -1.36 0.04
CA MET A 12 1.25 -0.73 0.54
C MET A 12 1.54 0.05 1.82
N ILE A 13 1.32 1.37 1.81
CA ILE A 13 1.59 2.25 2.96
C ILE A 13 0.32 2.47 3.77
N ARG A 14 -0.72 3.01 3.13
CA ARG A 14 -2.03 3.23 3.77
C ARG A 14 -3.12 3.43 2.72
N THR A 15 -4.36 3.23 3.14
CA THR A 15 -5.53 3.71 2.42
C THR A 15 -6.04 4.99 3.09
N ALA A 16 -6.61 5.90 2.32
CA ALA A 16 -7.33 7.04 2.89
C ALA A 16 -8.46 6.58 3.84
N PRO A 17 -8.93 7.44 4.76
CA PRO A 17 -9.97 7.08 5.73
C PRO A 17 -11.27 6.55 5.10
N LEU A 18 -11.62 7.06 3.92
CA LEU A 18 -12.81 6.66 3.15
C LEU A 18 -12.53 5.57 2.10
N GLY A 19 -11.32 5.01 2.09
CA GLY A 19 -10.90 3.94 1.19
C GLY A 19 -10.36 4.38 -0.18
N ASP A 20 -10.32 5.68 -0.47
CA ASP A 20 -9.74 6.27 -1.68
C ASP A 20 -9.17 7.67 -1.37
N PRO A 21 -7.96 8.04 -1.85
CA PRO A 21 -6.98 7.23 -2.59
C PRO A 21 -6.20 6.22 -1.73
N ILE A 22 -5.48 5.33 -2.40
CA ILE A 22 -4.54 4.38 -1.82
C ILE A 22 -3.13 4.94 -1.99
N GLU A 23 -2.34 4.91 -0.93
CA GLU A 23 -0.94 5.35 -0.97
C GLU A 23 -0.01 4.14 -1.00
N ILE A 24 0.78 4.07 -2.05
CA ILE A 24 1.82 3.06 -2.25
C ILE A 24 3.19 3.73 -2.26
N LYS A 25 4.21 2.97 -1.86
CA LYS A 25 5.60 3.36 -2.02
C LYS A 25 6.19 2.60 -3.19
N VAL A 26 6.82 3.35 -4.07
CA VAL A 26 7.48 2.88 -5.30
C VAL A 26 8.91 3.39 -5.22
N HIS A 27 9.88 2.47 -5.07
CA HIS A 27 11.27 2.82 -4.72
C HIS A 27 11.37 3.77 -3.50
N ASN A 28 11.79 5.03 -3.72
CA ASN A 28 11.96 6.06 -2.69
C ASN A 28 10.87 7.15 -2.74
N THR A 29 9.76 6.89 -3.44
CA THR A 29 8.70 7.87 -3.64
C THR A 29 7.34 7.30 -3.22
N PHE A 30 6.47 8.18 -2.74
CA PHE A 30 5.10 7.86 -2.39
C PHE A 30 4.17 8.31 -3.51
N ILE A 31 3.31 7.39 -3.97
CA ILE A 31 2.34 7.65 -5.02
C ILE A 31 0.95 7.41 -4.43
N ALA A 32 0.07 8.39 -4.61
CA ALA A 32 -1.36 8.25 -4.33
C ALA A 32 -2.07 7.80 -5.61
N LEU A 33 -2.61 6.59 -5.60
CA LEU A 33 -3.42 6.02 -6.67
C LEU A 33 -4.89 6.08 -6.28
N ARG A 34 -5.74 6.47 -7.23
CA ARG A 34 -7.18 6.28 -7.04
C ARG A 34 -7.50 4.79 -7.05
N LYS A 35 -8.56 4.40 -6.35
CA LYS A 35 -9.00 3.01 -6.24
C LYS A 35 -9.34 2.39 -7.61
N ASN A 36 -9.89 3.19 -8.53
CA ASN A 36 -10.17 2.74 -9.90
C ASN A 36 -8.89 2.50 -10.71
N GLU A 37 -7.85 3.31 -10.53
CA GLU A 37 -6.53 3.14 -11.15
C GLU A 37 -5.80 1.92 -10.56
N ALA A 38 -5.84 1.76 -9.25
CA ALA A 38 -5.27 0.58 -8.59
C ALA A 38 -5.95 -0.73 -9.05
N GLY A 39 -7.24 -0.68 -9.39
CA GLY A 39 -7.99 -1.82 -9.90
C GLY A 39 -7.56 -2.30 -11.30
N THR A 40 -6.82 -1.49 -12.05
CA THR A 40 -6.27 -1.89 -13.36
C THR A 40 -4.86 -2.45 -13.27
N LEU A 41 -4.23 -2.42 -12.09
CA LEU A 41 -2.89 -2.94 -11.88
C LEU A 41 -2.93 -4.45 -11.58
N ILE A 42 -2.07 -5.21 -12.26
CA ILE A 42 -1.85 -6.63 -11.99
C ILE A 42 -0.56 -6.75 -11.17
N LEU A 43 -0.63 -7.42 -10.02
CA LEU A 43 0.50 -7.59 -9.11
C LEU A 43 0.94 -9.05 -9.10
N ASP A 44 2.26 -9.27 -9.16
CA ASP A 44 2.86 -10.57 -8.93
C ASP A 44 3.34 -10.67 -7.47
N HIS A 45 2.99 -11.75 -6.78
CA HIS A 45 3.23 -11.92 -5.34
C HIS A 45 4.53 -12.69 -5.07
N HIS A 46 5.67 -12.12 -5.45
CA HIS A 46 6.97 -12.68 -5.08
C HIS A 46 7.36 -12.31 -3.64
N GLY A 47 7.39 -13.30 -2.73
CA GLY A 47 8.04 -13.15 -1.43
C GLY A 47 7.37 -12.22 -0.41
N VAL A 48 6.03 -12.26 -0.29
CA VAL A 48 5.25 -11.42 0.64
C VAL A 48 5.78 -11.50 2.08
N LYS A 49 6.57 -10.51 2.50
CA LYS A 49 6.91 -10.31 3.91
C LYS A 49 5.68 -9.77 4.61
N ARG A 50 4.96 -10.64 5.31
CA ARG A 50 3.82 -10.24 6.16
C ARG A 50 4.32 -9.22 7.18
N HIS A 51 4.05 -7.94 6.96
CA HIS A 51 4.31 -6.90 7.94
C HIS A 51 3.48 -7.24 9.18
N GLY A 52 4.17 -7.69 10.23
CA GLY A 52 3.54 -8.18 11.44
C GLY A 52 2.59 -7.13 11.98
N ARG A 53 1.32 -7.49 12.16
CA ARG A 53 0.35 -6.71 12.92
C ARG A 53 1.00 -6.38 14.27
N LYS A 54 1.58 -5.18 14.43
CA LYS A 54 1.91 -4.65 15.75
C LYS A 54 0.57 -4.50 16.45
N ARG A 55 0.17 -5.53 17.20
CA ARG A 55 -0.97 -5.50 18.14
C ARG A 55 -0.69 -4.33 19.07
N ARG A 56 -1.24 -3.15 18.77
CA ARG A 56 -1.38 -2.06 19.74
C ARG A 56 -2.30 -2.60 20.82
N ARG A 57 -1.70 -3.23 21.85
CA ARG A 57 -2.35 -3.54 23.11
C ARG A 57 -2.67 -2.19 23.77
N HIS A 58 -3.80 -1.58 23.39
CA HIS A 58 -4.40 -0.54 24.20
C HIS A 58 -4.90 -1.20 25.48
N ARG A 59 -4.08 -1.15 26.53
CA ARG A 59 -4.49 -1.49 27.89
C ARG A 59 -5.14 -0.24 28.47
N PHE A 60 -6.46 -0.14 28.36
CA PHE A 60 -7.24 0.84 29.11
C PHE A 60 -7.79 0.11 30.34
N GLY A 61 -7.56 0.67 31.54
CA GLY A 61 -8.06 0.12 32.80
C GLY A 61 -7.05 0.22 33.94
N ARG A 62 -7.17 1.28 34.73
CA ARG A 62 -7.37 1.16 36.17
C ARG A 62 -8.65 1.89 36.50
#